data_AF-A0A427TEI6-F1
#
_entry.id   AF-A0A427TEI6-F1
#
_cell.length_a   1.000
_cell.length_b   1.000
_cell.length_c   1.000
_cell.angle_alpha   90.00
_cell.angle_beta   90.00
_cell.angle_gamma   90.00
#
_symmetry.space_group_name_H-M   'P 1'
#
loop_
_entity.id
_entity.type
_entity.pdbx_description
1 polymer ?
#
loop_
_entity_poly.entity_id
_entity_poly.type
_entity_poly.pdbx_seq_one_letter_code
_entity_poly.pdbx_strand_id
1 'polypeptide(L)'
;MTKLSAEQIARHAYAAGFRGQGLTTAVAVALAESGGRTTAHNATPPDNSYGLWQINMLGALGPQRRHQYHLKSNDQLFDPATNARVANSISRDGHDFTPWSTYTNGAYKDHLAAARKAAKDVTEHHGKPHAQSGGGALKVDDDVLHGYVRRTRHVADALGGATGRLRDVRDIAEDSFGRIGRESGFAGALAGFGLALQRQVKGVGTHADGLAEAARKAARTYRDHETATAAALTDVRRS
;
A
#
# COMPACT_ATOMS: atom_id res chain seq x y z
N MET A 1 16.27 11.24 -18.39
CA MET A 1 14.90 10.83 -18.01
C MET A 1 14.94 9.41 -17.48
N THR A 2 14.40 9.17 -16.28
CA THR A 2 14.43 7.84 -15.65
C THR A 2 13.28 6.99 -16.17
N LYS A 3 13.60 5.81 -16.69
CA LYS A 3 12.63 4.80 -17.13
C LYS A 3 12.75 3.59 -16.20
N LEU A 4 11.64 3.20 -15.57
CA LEU A 4 11.58 2.06 -14.67
C LEU A 4 11.18 0.78 -15.42
N SER A 5 11.76 -0.35 -15.02
CA SER A 5 11.32 -1.68 -15.43
C SER A 5 9.97 -2.05 -14.79
N ALA A 6 9.33 -3.10 -15.30
CA ALA A 6 8.10 -3.64 -14.71
C ALA A 6 8.31 -4.02 -13.23
N GLU A 7 9.46 -4.60 -12.88
CA GLU A 7 9.82 -4.98 -11.52
C GLU A 7 10.00 -3.76 -10.60
N GLN A 8 10.62 -2.68 -11.10
CA GLN A 8 10.74 -1.42 -10.35
C GLN A 8 9.37 -0.79 -10.10
N ILE A 9 8.51 -0.77 -11.12
CA ILE A 9 7.13 -0.28 -11.01
C ILE A 9 6.34 -1.15 -10.01
N ALA A 10 6.48 -2.47 -10.07
CA ALA A 10 5.84 -3.40 -9.15
C ALA A 10 6.25 -3.16 -7.69
N ARG A 11 7.52 -2.81 -7.43
CA ARG A 11 7.98 -2.42 -6.08
C ARG A 11 7.28 -1.17 -5.58
N HIS A 12 7.17 -0.12 -6.40
CA HIS A 12 6.44 1.10 -6.01
C HIS A 12 4.94 0.83 -5.80
N ALA A 13 4.31 0.04 -6.69
CA ALA A 13 2.90 -0.33 -6.55
C ALA A 13 2.64 -1.18 -5.30
N TYR A 14 3.48 -2.18 -5.04
CA TYR A 14 3.40 -3.01 -3.84
C TYR A 14 3.62 -2.19 -2.57
N ALA A 15 4.61 -1.30 -2.56
CA ALA A 15 4.83 -0.37 -1.45
C ALA A 15 3.66 0.61 -1.27
N ALA A 16 2.96 1.00 -2.34
CA ALA A 16 1.79 1.86 -2.25
C ALA A 16 0.56 1.16 -1.66
N GLY A 17 0.40 -0.15 -1.86
CA GLY A 17 -0.68 -0.93 -1.24
C GLY A 17 -1.33 -1.95 -2.17
N PHE A 18 -1.03 -1.92 -3.47
CA PHE A 18 -1.60 -2.85 -4.43
C PHE A 18 -1.22 -4.30 -4.13
N ARG A 19 -2.18 -5.22 -4.23
CA ARG A 19 -1.99 -6.67 -4.00
C ARG A 19 -2.72 -7.49 -5.06
N GLY A 20 -2.37 -8.78 -5.17
CA GLY A 20 -3.06 -9.74 -6.03
C GLY A 20 -3.18 -9.28 -7.48
N GLN A 21 -4.38 -9.44 -8.07
CA GLN A 21 -4.64 -8.98 -9.44
C GLN A 21 -4.55 -7.46 -9.58
N GLY A 22 -4.92 -6.68 -8.55
CA GLY A 22 -4.79 -5.23 -8.56
C GLY A 22 -3.34 -4.76 -8.74
N LEU A 23 -2.38 -5.49 -8.17
CA LEU A 23 -0.95 -5.22 -8.39
C LEU A 23 -0.53 -5.47 -9.85
N THR A 24 -0.93 -6.60 -10.42
CA THR A 24 -0.68 -6.90 -11.83
C THR A 24 -1.27 -5.83 -12.73
N THR A 25 -2.54 -5.46 -12.53
CA THR A 25 -3.22 -4.44 -13.33
C THR A 25 -2.56 -3.08 -13.18
N ALA A 26 -2.18 -2.67 -11.96
CA ALA A 26 -1.51 -1.40 -11.73
C ALA A 26 -0.17 -1.29 -12.47
N VAL A 27 0.63 -2.36 -12.51
CA VAL A 27 1.90 -2.38 -13.25
C VAL A 27 1.66 -2.30 -14.76
N ALA A 28 0.67 -3.04 -15.26
CA ALA A 28 0.31 -3.02 -16.68
C ALA A 28 -0.21 -1.65 -17.13
N VAL A 29 -1.06 -1.00 -16.31
CA VAL A 29 -1.56 0.36 -16.55
C VAL A 29 -0.41 1.36 -16.55
N ALA A 30 0.51 1.34 -15.58
CA ALA A 30 1.64 2.27 -15.57
C ALA A 30 2.53 2.16 -16.82
N LEU A 31 2.74 0.94 -17.30
CA LEU A 31 3.49 0.68 -18.53
C LEU A 31 2.74 1.21 -19.77
N ALA A 32 1.43 1.01 -19.85
CA ALA A 32 0.63 1.54 -20.95
C ALA A 32 0.58 3.08 -20.96
N GLU A 33 0.43 3.68 -19.77
CA GLU A 33 0.29 5.14 -19.60
C GLU A 33 1.57 5.91 -19.90
N SER A 34 2.72 5.42 -19.40
CA SER A 34 3.97 6.18 -19.42
C SER A 34 5.12 5.49 -20.15
N GLY A 35 4.96 4.21 -20.49
CA GLY A 35 6.09 3.35 -20.87
C GLY A 35 7.12 3.19 -19.75
N GLY A 36 6.76 3.46 -18.48
CA GLY A 36 7.66 3.45 -17.33
C GLY A 36 8.48 4.74 -17.12
N ARG A 37 8.19 5.83 -17.84
CA ARG A 37 8.88 7.11 -17.66
C ARG A 37 8.36 7.85 -16.43
N THR A 38 9.22 8.04 -15.42
CA THR A 38 8.80 8.67 -14.15
C THR A 38 8.40 10.13 -14.29
N THR A 39 8.99 10.83 -15.25
CA THR A 39 8.71 12.23 -15.56
C THR A 39 7.77 12.41 -16.76
N ALA A 40 6.95 11.40 -17.07
CA ALA A 40 5.96 11.52 -18.14
C ALA A 40 4.93 12.61 -17.79
N HIS A 41 4.69 13.53 -18.72
CA HIS A 41 3.70 14.58 -18.58
C HIS A 41 2.92 14.72 -19.88
N ASN A 42 1.60 14.59 -19.82
CA ASN A 42 0.70 14.93 -20.91
C ASN A 42 -0.04 16.22 -20.55
N ALA A 43 0.26 17.32 -21.25
CA ALA A 43 -0.34 18.64 -21.03
C ALA A 43 -1.44 18.98 -22.04
N THR A 44 -1.85 18.01 -22.87
CA THR A 44 -2.84 18.23 -23.94
C THR A 44 -4.25 17.95 -23.40
N PRO A 45 -5.16 18.95 -23.35
CA PRO A 45 -6.53 18.74 -22.92
C PRO A 45 -7.21 17.59 -23.70
N PRO A 46 -8.02 16.73 -23.04
CA PRO A 46 -8.54 16.82 -21.67
C PRO A 46 -7.59 16.32 -20.56
N ASP A 47 -6.29 16.18 -20.84
CA ASP A 47 -5.29 15.74 -19.88
C ASP A 47 -4.36 16.87 -19.40
N ASN A 48 -4.05 16.81 -18.10
CA ASN A 48 -2.87 17.42 -17.51
C ASN A 48 -2.28 16.38 -16.54
N SER A 49 -1.71 15.31 -17.09
CA SER A 49 -1.49 14.04 -16.40
C SER A 49 -0.01 13.76 -16.12
N TYR A 50 0.32 13.36 -14.89
CA TYR A 50 1.70 13.31 -14.39
C TYR A 50 2.13 11.91 -13.96
N GLY A 51 3.38 11.58 -14.27
CA GLY A 51 4.12 10.44 -13.75
C GLY A 51 3.70 9.09 -14.35
N LEU A 52 4.09 8.02 -13.65
CA LEU A 52 3.96 6.63 -14.10
C LEU A 52 2.52 6.22 -14.41
N TRP A 53 1.58 6.60 -13.53
CA TRP A 53 0.15 6.30 -13.63
C TRP A 53 -0.66 7.46 -14.20
N GLN A 54 0.00 8.45 -14.83
CA GLN A 54 -0.66 9.58 -15.52
C GLN A 54 -1.82 10.19 -14.72
N ILE A 55 -1.50 10.69 -13.52
CA ILE A 55 -2.50 11.27 -12.61
C ILE A 55 -2.94 12.63 -13.16
N ASN A 56 -4.18 12.70 -13.67
CA ASN A 56 -4.75 13.94 -14.22
C ASN A 56 -4.95 15.04 -13.17
N MET A 57 -4.44 16.23 -13.45
CA MET A 57 -4.50 17.43 -12.62
C MET A 57 -5.15 18.61 -13.35
N LEU A 58 -5.95 18.34 -14.40
CA LEU A 58 -6.58 19.38 -15.23
C LEU A 58 -7.67 20.12 -14.44
N GLY A 59 -7.69 21.45 -14.57
CA GLY A 59 -8.74 22.30 -14.01
C GLY A 59 -8.91 22.11 -12.49
N ALA A 60 -10.16 21.91 -12.06
CA ALA A 60 -10.52 21.74 -10.64
C ALA A 60 -9.94 20.46 -10.01
N LEU A 61 -9.60 19.44 -10.81
CA LEU A 61 -8.98 18.21 -10.29
C LEU A 61 -7.64 18.49 -9.62
N GLY A 62 -6.86 19.41 -10.17
CA GLY A 62 -5.53 19.74 -9.64
C GLY A 62 -5.56 20.20 -8.18
N PRO A 63 -6.23 21.33 -7.86
CA PRO A 63 -6.39 21.80 -6.49
C PRO A 63 -7.02 20.77 -5.55
N GLN A 64 -8.07 20.06 -5.99
CA GLN A 64 -8.75 19.05 -5.18
C GLN A 64 -7.82 17.89 -4.81
N ARG A 65 -7.10 17.31 -5.78
CA ARG A 65 -6.15 16.22 -5.55
C ARG A 65 -4.96 16.66 -4.71
N ARG A 66 -4.47 17.89 -4.90
CA ARG A 66 -3.41 18.44 -4.04
C ARG A 66 -3.84 18.50 -2.57
N HIS A 67 -5.05 18.97 -2.31
CA HIS A 67 -5.61 18.99 -0.96
C HIS A 67 -5.80 17.57 -0.42
N GLN A 68 -6.46 16.70 -1.18
CA GLN A 68 -6.78 15.32 -0.78
C GLN A 68 -5.54 14.46 -0.49
N TYR A 69 -4.47 14.63 -1.27
CA TYR A 69 -3.26 13.80 -1.18
C TYR A 69 -2.08 14.54 -0.54
N HIS A 70 -2.32 15.71 0.06
CA HIS A 70 -1.31 16.54 0.73
C HIS A 70 -0.11 16.85 -0.16
N LEU A 71 -0.36 17.19 -1.43
CA LEU A 71 0.66 17.57 -2.40
C LEU A 71 0.85 19.09 -2.38
N LYS A 72 2.10 19.52 -2.23
CA LYS A 72 2.54 20.92 -2.33
C LYS A 72 2.52 21.43 -3.78
N SER A 73 2.83 20.56 -4.74
CA SER A 73 2.82 20.87 -6.18
C SER A 73 2.50 19.63 -7.01
N ASN A 74 2.16 19.83 -8.29
CA ASN A 74 1.94 18.73 -9.23
C ASN A 74 3.24 17.94 -9.49
N ASP A 75 4.40 18.59 -9.43
CA ASP A 75 5.70 17.96 -9.70
C ASP A 75 6.04 16.82 -8.73
N GLN A 76 5.43 16.80 -7.54
CA GLN A 76 5.55 15.68 -6.61
C GLN A 76 4.99 14.37 -7.21
N LEU A 77 4.16 14.45 -8.25
CA LEU A 77 3.67 13.27 -8.97
C LEU A 77 4.73 12.67 -9.92
N PHE A 78 5.88 13.32 -10.13
CA PHE A 78 7.03 12.70 -10.82
C PHE A 78 7.84 11.77 -9.91
N ASP A 79 7.66 11.86 -8.59
CA ASP A 79 8.19 10.88 -7.65
C ASP A 79 7.38 9.57 -7.74
N PRO A 80 8.00 8.43 -8.11
CA PRO A 80 7.30 7.16 -8.30
C PRO A 80 6.53 6.69 -7.07
N ALA A 81 7.06 6.92 -5.86
CA ALA A 81 6.41 6.50 -4.63
C ALA A 81 5.13 7.32 -4.37
N THR A 82 5.19 8.64 -4.58
CA THR A 82 4.04 9.53 -4.44
C THR A 82 2.99 9.26 -5.52
N ASN A 83 3.41 9.09 -6.77
CA ASN A 83 2.51 8.74 -7.86
C ASN A 83 1.78 7.41 -7.60
N ALA A 84 2.49 6.39 -7.13
CA ALA A 84 1.91 5.09 -6.78
C ALA A 84 0.88 5.17 -5.64
N ARG A 85 1.14 5.96 -4.58
CA ARG A 85 0.18 6.16 -3.47
C ARG A 85 -1.12 6.79 -3.96
N VAL A 86 -1.01 7.82 -4.81
CA VAL A 86 -2.19 8.50 -5.38
C VAL A 86 -2.94 7.55 -6.31
N ALA A 87 -2.24 6.79 -7.15
CA ALA A 87 -2.86 5.78 -8.02
C ALA A 87 -3.61 4.71 -7.21
N ASN A 88 -3.04 4.23 -6.10
CA ASN A 88 -3.68 3.23 -5.24
C ASN A 88 -4.96 3.77 -4.61
N SER A 89 -4.96 5.02 -4.15
CA SER A 89 -6.16 5.64 -3.61
C SER A 89 -7.25 5.86 -4.68
N ILE A 90 -6.89 6.35 -5.88
CA ILE A 90 -7.85 6.55 -6.97
C ILE A 90 -8.47 5.23 -7.41
N SER A 91 -7.69 4.15 -7.41
CA SER A 91 -8.14 2.82 -7.82
C SER A 91 -8.90 2.04 -6.75
N ARG A 92 -9.24 2.67 -5.63
CA ARG A 92 -9.87 2.01 -4.46
C ARG A 92 -9.08 0.76 -4.05
N ASP A 93 -7.81 0.95 -3.71
CA ASP A 93 -6.88 -0.11 -3.33
C ASP A 93 -6.60 -1.16 -4.44
N GLY A 94 -6.81 -0.78 -5.70
CA GLY A 94 -6.62 -1.67 -6.85
C GLY A 94 -7.85 -2.53 -7.18
N HIS A 95 -9.03 -2.13 -6.71
CA HIS A 95 -10.30 -2.78 -7.05
C HIS A 95 -11.00 -2.16 -8.27
N ASP A 96 -10.65 -0.93 -8.65
CA ASP A 96 -11.29 -0.20 -9.75
C ASP A 96 -10.25 0.57 -10.59
N PHE A 97 -10.11 0.21 -11.87
CA PHE A 97 -9.21 0.88 -12.81
C PHE A 97 -9.96 1.63 -13.92
N THR A 98 -11.29 1.78 -13.81
CA THR A 98 -12.09 2.52 -14.78
C THR A 98 -11.68 3.98 -14.99
N PRO A 99 -11.01 4.68 -14.04
CA PRO A 99 -10.48 6.03 -14.30
C PRO A 99 -9.35 6.11 -15.35
N TRP A 100 -8.70 4.99 -15.70
CA TRP A 100 -7.62 4.95 -16.67
C TRP A 100 -8.13 4.51 -18.04
N SER A 101 -7.92 5.34 -19.07
CA SER A 101 -8.33 5.03 -20.43
C SER A 101 -7.56 3.83 -20.98
N THR A 102 -6.28 3.68 -20.63
CA THR A 102 -5.46 2.50 -21.00
C THR A 102 -6.00 1.19 -20.44
N TYR A 103 -6.77 1.24 -19.34
CA TYR A 103 -7.48 0.09 -18.81
C TYR A 103 -8.75 -0.19 -19.61
N THR A 104 -9.59 0.83 -19.81
CA THR A 104 -10.91 0.66 -20.45
C THR A 104 -10.83 0.38 -21.95
N ASN A 105 -9.83 0.92 -22.66
CA ASN A 105 -9.57 0.61 -24.07
C ASN A 105 -8.75 -0.68 -24.28
N GLY A 106 -8.28 -1.30 -23.20
CA GLY A 106 -7.55 -2.56 -23.24
C GLY A 106 -6.06 -2.48 -23.55
N ALA A 107 -5.47 -1.30 -23.74
CA ALA A 107 -4.04 -1.13 -24.02
C ALA A 107 -3.12 -1.75 -22.96
N TYR A 108 -3.55 -1.77 -21.69
CA TYR A 108 -2.79 -2.43 -20.61
C TYR A 108 -2.57 -3.94 -20.85
N LYS A 109 -3.41 -4.59 -21.66
CA LYS A 109 -3.33 -6.05 -21.90
C LYS A 109 -2.01 -6.46 -22.54
N ASP A 110 -1.44 -5.61 -23.38
CA ASP A 110 -0.14 -5.85 -24.04
C ASP A 110 1.01 -5.93 -23.03
N HIS A 111 0.80 -5.36 -21.83
CA HIS A 111 1.78 -5.37 -20.75
C HIS A 111 1.52 -6.43 -19.67
N LEU A 112 0.43 -7.21 -19.77
CA LEU A 112 0.05 -8.18 -18.73
C LEU A 112 1.09 -9.27 -18.50
N ALA A 113 1.79 -9.72 -19.55
CA ALA A 113 2.82 -10.74 -19.40
C ALA A 113 3.98 -10.24 -18.50
N ALA A 114 4.53 -9.06 -18.81
CA ALA A 114 5.58 -8.43 -18.02
C ALA A 114 5.09 -8.06 -16.61
N ALA A 115 3.86 -7.55 -16.49
CA ALA A 115 3.27 -7.17 -15.23
C ALA A 115 3.05 -8.35 -14.28
N ARG A 116 2.55 -9.50 -14.79
CA ARG A 116 2.37 -10.73 -14.00
C ARG A 116 3.69 -11.24 -13.46
N LYS A 117 4.73 -11.26 -14.31
CA LYS A 117 6.07 -11.66 -13.89
C LYS A 117 6.57 -10.74 -12.77
N ALA A 118 6.54 -9.43 -12.98
CA ALA A 118 7.00 -8.45 -11.99
C ALA A 118 6.22 -8.50 -10.68
N ALA A 119 4.89 -8.65 -10.73
CA ALA A 119 4.03 -8.78 -9.55
C ALA A 119 4.34 -10.06 -8.77
N LYS A 120 4.57 -11.18 -9.46
CA LYS A 120 4.98 -12.44 -8.83
C LYS A 120 6.33 -12.28 -8.13
N ASP A 121 7.33 -11.79 -8.86
CA ASP A 121 8.69 -11.59 -8.35
C ASP A 121 8.68 -10.74 -7.06
N VAL A 122 7.93 -9.63 -7.05
CA VAL A 122 7.86 -8.76 -5.89
C VAL A 122 7.18 -9.45 -4.70
N THR A 123 6.13 -10.23 -4.92
CA THR A 123 5.44 -10.98 -3.85
C THR A 123 6.29 -12.12 -3.27
N GLU A 124 7.09 -12.80 -4.08
CA GLU A 124 7.92 -13.93 -3.66
C GLU A 124 9.20 -13.46 -2.93
N HIS A 125 9.79 -12.35 -3.37
CA HIS A 125 11.02 -11.82 -2.79
C HIS A 125 10.80 -10.89 -1.58
N HIS A 126 9.60 -10.36 -1.36
CA HIS A 126 9.29 -9.63 -0.12
C HIS A 126 9.11 -10.54 1.12
N GLY A 127 9.12 -11.87 0.95
CA GLY A 127 9.03 -12.86 2.04
C GLY A 127 10.33 -13.63 2.34
N LYS A 128 11.42 -13.38 1.61
CA LYS A 128 12.71 -14.07 1.82
C LYS A 128 13.85 -13.05 1.72
N PRO A 129 14.75 -12.93 2.72
CA PRO A 129 15.95 -12.12 2.57
C PRO A 129 16.81 -12.78 1.49
N HIS A 130 16.91 -12.14 0.32
CA HIS A 130 17.77 -12.63 -0.73
C HIS A 130 19.21 -12.31 -0.35
N ALA A 131 19.90 -13.30 0.22
CA ALA A 131 21.34 -13.34 0.20
C ALA A 131 21.77 -13.56 -1.27
N GLN A 132 22.12 -12.48 -1.96
CA GLN A 132 23.02 -12.55 -3.11
C GLN A 132 24.08 -11.45 -2.98
N SER A 133 25.27 -11.94 -2.65
CA SER A 133 26.59 -11.35 -2.82
C SER A 133 26.69 -10.44 -4.06
N GLY A 134 26.89 -9.15 -3.80
CA GLY A 134 27.32 -8.14 -4.76
C GLY A 134 27.49 -6.82 -4.01
N GLY A 135 28.74 -6.42 -3.74
CA GLY A 135 29.09 -5.31 -2.87
C GLY A 135 28.35 -4.00 -3.19
N GLY A 136 27.45 -3.62 -2.31
CA GLY A 136 26.72 -2.37 -2.31
C GLY A 136 25.72 -2.41 -1.18
N ALA A 137 25.98 -1.67 -0.10
CA ALA A 137 25.15 -1.64 1.09
C ALA A 137 23.66 -1.54 0.70
N LEU A 138 22.88 -2.56 1.05
CA LEU A 138 21.44 -2.60 0.86
C LEU A 138 20.84 -1.56 1.83
N LYS A 139 20.74 -0.31 1.40
CA LYS A 139 20.08 0.76 2.16
C LYS A 139 18.59 0.48 2.15
N VAL A 140 18.09 -0.12 3.21
CA VAL A 140 16.65 -0.17 3.48
C VAL A 140 16.28 1.20 4.03
N ASP A 141 15.56 2.00 3.23
CA ASP A 141 15.13 3.34 3.62
C ASP A 141 14.21 3.30 4.87
N ASP A 142 14.58 4.04 5.91
CA ASP A 142 13.82 4.17 7.17
C ASP A 142 12.36 4.60 6.93
N ASP A 143 12.12 5.38 5.88
CA ASP A 143 10.79 5.82 5.45
C ASP A 143 9.87 4.67 5.03
N VAL A 144 10.42 3.60 4.46
CA VAL A 144 9.66 2.40 4.06
C VAL A 144 9.21 1.63 5.29
N LEU A 145 10.09 1.50 6.28
CA LEU A 145 9.79 0.84 7.56
C LEU A 145 8.77 1.65 8.37
N HIS A 146 8.91 2.98 8.40
CA HIS A 146 7.91 3.87 9.01
C HIS A 146 6.56 3.83 8.28
N GLY A 147 6.57 3.74 6.95
CA GLY A 147 5.36 3.55 6.15
C GLY A 147 4.65 2.24 6.45
N TYR A 148 5.39 1.16 6.70
CA TYR A 148 4.84 -0.14 7.09
C TYR A 148 4.22 -0.07 8.50
N VAL A 149 4.94 0.48 9.48
CA VAL A 149 4.47 0.63 10.86
C VAL A 149 3.20 1.49 10.95
N ARG A 150 3.11 2.60 10.20
CA ARG A 150 1.90 3.44 10.16
C ARG A 150 0.69 2.68 9.64
N ARG A 151 0.87 1.88 8.59
CA ARG A 151 -0.22 1.13 7.96
C ARG A 151 -0.74 0.02 8.86
N THR A 152 0.16 -0.67 9.53
CA THR A 152 -0.19 -1.73 10.47
C THR A 152 -0.94 -1.18 11.68
N ARG A 153 -0.56 -0.01 12.19
CA ARG A 153 -1.32 0.70 13.23
C ARG A 153 -2.72 1.12 12.76
N HIS A 154 -2.83 1.68 11.56
CA HIS A 154 -4.14 2.04 11.00
C HIS A 154 -5.08 0.83 10.84
N VAL A 155 -4.54 -0.33 10.45
CA VAL A 155 -5.30 -1.59 10.42
C VAL A 155 -5.74 -1.99 11.84
N ALA A 156 -4.85 -1.90 12.84
CA ALA A 156 -5.20 -2.18 14.23
C ALA A 156 -6.30 -1.24 14.77
N ASP A 157 -6.22 0.05 14.46
CA ASP A 157 -7.21 1.06 14.87
C ASP A 157 -8.57 0.81 14.20
N ALA A 158 -8.58 0.51 12.89
CA ALA A 158 -9.79 0.17 12.15
C ALA A 158 -10.46 -1.10 12.67
N LEU A 159 -9.66 -2.12 13.02
CA LEU A 159 -10.15 -3.35 13.64
C LEU A 159 -10.71 -3.09 15.05
N GLY A 160 -10.07 -2.22 15.83
CA GLY A 160 -10.56 -1.75 17.13
C GLY A 160 -11.93 -1.08 17.01
N GLY A 161 -12.10 -0.17 16.05
CA GLY A 161 -13.37 0.49 15.75
C GLY A 161 -14.47 -0.48 15.30
N ALA A 162 -14.12 -1.47 14.48
CA ALA A 162 -15.05 -2.53 14.06
C ALA A 162 -15.50 -3.40 15.25
N THR A 163 -14.59 -3.77 16.16
CA THR A 163 -14.96 -4.49 17.39
C THR A 163 -15.84 -3.67 18.34
N GLY A 164 -15.69 -2.36 18.38
CA GLY A 164 -16.59 -1.47 19.13
C GLY A 164 -18.03 -1.57 18.62
N ARG A 165 -18.23 -1.37 17.30
CA ARG A 165 -19.56 -1.45 16.67
C ARG A 165 -20.22 -2.83 16.80
N LEU A 166 -19.43 -3.90 16.83
CA LEU A 166 -19.95 -5.26 17.04
C LEU A 166 -20.48 -5.48 18.45
N ARG A 167 -19.91 -4.82 19.47
CA ARG A 167 -20.50 -4.82 20.81
C ARG A 167 -21.86 -4.11 20.82
N ASP A 168 -21.94 -2.94 20.18
CA ASP A 168 -23.19 -2.18 20.09
C ASP A 168 -24.31 -2.99 19.40
N VAL A 169 -24.00 -3.72 18.32
CA VAL A 169 -24.97 -4.58 17.62
C VAL A 169 -25.42 -5.76 18.48
N ARG A 170 -24.52 -6.35 19.26
CA ARG A 170 -24.86 -7.44 20.18
C ARG A 170 -25.82 -6.95 21.26
N ASP A 171 -25.52 -5.79 21.85
CA ASP A 171 -26.30 -5.23 22.93
C ASP A 171 -27.71 -4.81 22.41
N ILE A 172 -27.82 -4.27 21.19
CA ILE A 172 -29.10 -4.00 20.51
C ILE A 172 -29.90 -5.29 20.23
N ALA A 173 -29.24 -6.38 19.83
CA ALA A 173 -29.91 -7.63 19.53
C ALA A 173 -30.47 -8.32 20.79
N GLU A 174 -29.77 -8.24 21.92
CA GLU A 174 -30.30 -8.69 23.21
C GLU A 174 -31.56 -7.90 23.60
N ASP A 175 -31.55 -6.58 23.42
CA ASP A 175 -32.69 -5.70 23.73
C ASP A 175 -33.88 -5.87 22.76
N SER A 176 -33.61 -6.12 21.48
CA SER A 176 -34.65 -6.12 20.42
C SER A 176 -35.42 -7.43 20.28
N PHE A 177 -34.82 -8.57 20.62
CA PHE A 177 -35.43 -9.89 20.36
C PHE A 177 -36.01 -10.57 21.62
N GLY A 178 -35.75 -10.02 22.81
CA GLY A 178 -36.48 -10.33 24.04
C GLY A 178 -36.65 -11.82 24.36
N ARG A 179 -37.87 -12.27 24.65
CA ARG A 179 -38.18 -13.67 25.03
C ARG A 179 -38.23 -14.61 23.82
N ILE A 180 -38.74 -14.14 22.67
CA ILE A 180 -38.93 -14.91 21.43
C ILE A 180 -37.58 -15.30 20.80
N GLY A 181 -36.58 -14.42 20.85
CA GLY A 181 -35.22 -14.71 20.38
C GLY A 181 -34.47 -15.73 21.27
N ARG A 182 -34.86 -15.86 22.55
CA ARG A 182 -34.28 -16.85 23.49
C ARG A 182 -34.90 -18.23 23.31
N GLU A 183 -36.22 -18.30 23.13
CA GLU A 183 -36.93 -19.56 22.93
C GLU A 183 -36.59 -20.24 21.59
N SER A 184 -36.23 -19.44 20.57
CA SER A 184 -35.78 -19.95 19.26
C SER A 184 -34.29 -20.28 19.17
N GLY A 185 -33.49 -19.96 20.20
CA GLY A 185 -32.03 -20.14 20.19
C GLY A 185 -31.25 -19.16 19.29
N PHE A 186 -31.94 -18.32 18.53
CA PHE A 186 -31.33 -17.37 17.59
C PHE A 186 -30.45 -16.32 18.28
N ALA A 187 -30.89 -15.79 19.44
CA ALA A 187 -30.11 -14.83 20.21
C ALA A 187 -28.78 -15.45 20.69
N GLY A 188 -28.80 -16.72 21.11
CA GLY A 188 -27.60 -17.46 21.52
C GLY A 188 -26.65 -17.71 20.35
N ALA A 189 -27.17 -18.07 19.18
CA ALA A 189 -26.37 -18.26 17.96
C ALA A 189 -25.72 -16.96 17.50
N LEU A 190 -26.45 -15.84 17.53
CA LEU A 190 -25.92 -14.53 17.15
C LEU A 190 -24.86 -14.03 18.15
N ALA A 191 -25.08 -14.22 19.45
CA ALA A 191 -24.08 -13.90 20.47
C ALA A 191 -22.81 -14.76 20.31
N GLY A 192 -22.96 -16.06 20.03
CA GLY A 192 -21.84 -16.97 19.75
C GLY A 192 -21.05 -16.57 18.51
N PHE A 193 -21.75 -16.20 17.43
CA PHE A 193 -21.14 -15.66 16.23
C PHE A 193 -20.39 -14.36 16.48
N GLY A 194 -21.00 -13.41 17.22
CA GLY A 194 -20.35 -12.15 17.60
C GLY A 194 -19.07 -12.36 18.40
N LEU A 195 -19.08 -13.31 19.34
CA LEU A 195 -17.89 -13.68 20.13
C LEU A 195 -16.78 -14.31 19.27
N ALA A 196 -17.13 -15.19 18.33
CA ALA A 196 -16.17 -15.80 17.42
C ALA A 196 -15.51 -14.74 16.53
N LEU A 197 -16.32 -13.83 15.99
CA LEU A 197 -15.85 -12.75 15.12
C LEU A 197 -14.98 -11.75 15.90
N GLN A 198 -15.36 -11.40 17.13
CA GLN A 198 -14.54 -10.55 18.01
C GLN A 198 -13.19 -11.20 18.34
N ARG A 199 -13.15 -12.51 18.61
CA ARG A 199 -11.88 -13.24 18.87
C ARG A 199 -10.99 -13.24 17.63
N GLN A 200 -11.55 -13.45 16.45
CA GLN A 200 -10.80 -13.47 15.20
C GLN A 200 -10.22 -12.09 14.88
N VAL A 201 -11.03 -11.02 15.03
CA VAL A 201 -10.57 -9.64 14.83
C VAL A 201 -9.48 -9.26 15.84
N LYS A 202 -9.64 -9.64 17.10
CA LYS A 202 -8.61 -9.42 18.14
C LYS A 202 -7.30 -10.16 17.78
N GLY A 203 -7.40 -11.41 17.32
CA GLY A 203 -6.24 -12.19 16.87
C GLY A 203 -5.47 -11.50 15.75
N VAL A 204 -6.18 -11.02 14.72
CA VAL A 204 -5.59 -10.26 13.61
C VAL A 204 -4.93 -8.96 14.10
N GLY A 205 -5.55 -8.24 15.04
CA GLY A 205 -4.97 -7.06 15.68
C GLY A 205 -3.64 -7.37 16.40
N THR A 206 -3.59 -8.43 17.21
CA THR A 206 -2.35 -8.85 17.88
C THR A 206 -1.24 -9.26 16.92
N HIS A 207 -1.58 -9.89 15.78
CA HIS A 207 -0.59 -10.21 14.75
C HIS A 207 -0.07 -8.94 14.07
N ALA A 208 -0.94 -7.96 13.81
CA ALA A 208 -0.55 -6.66 13.30
C ALA A 208 0.41 -5.95 14.27
N ASP A 209 0.11 -5.90 15.57
CA ASP A 209 1.00 -5.30 16.58
C ASP A 209 2.37 -5.97 16.64
N GLY A 210 2.40 -7.32 16.60
CA GLY A 210 3.65 -8.07 16.55
C GLY A 210 4.50 -7.75 15.31
N LEU A 211 3.87 -7.59 14.15
CA LEU A 211 4.55 -7.18 12.92
C LEU A 211 5.09 -5.74 13.01
N ALA A 212 4.33 -4.83 13.62
CA ALA A 212 4.76 -3.46 13.82
C ALA A 212 5.96 -3.36 14.78
N GLU A 213 6.00 -4.16 15.84
CA GLU A 213 7.15 -4.24 16.74
C GLU A 213 8.39 -4.86 16.07
N ALA A 214 8.20 -5.93 15.31
CA ALA A 214 9.29 -6.53 14.53
C ALA A 214 9.89 -5.53 13.54
N ALA A 215 9.05 -4.77 12.84
CA ALA A 215 9.50 -3.72 11.92
C ALA A 215 10.25 -2.59 12.64
N ARG A 216 9.78 -2.14 13.82
CA ARG A 216 10.49 -1.14 14.63
C ARG A 216 11.82 -1.64 15.16
N LYS A 217 11.90 -2.92 15.55
CA LYS A 217 13.14 -3.53 16.01
C LYS A 217 14.15 -3.59 14.86
N ALA A 218 13.73 -4.02 13.67
CA ALA A 218 14.56 -4.02 12.48
C ALA A 218 15.08 -2.61 12.13
N ALA A 219 14.20 -1.59 12.14
CA ALA A 219 14.58 -0.20 11.87
C ALA A 219 15.63 0.35 12.85
N ARG A 220 15.56 -0.04 14.13
CA ARG A 220 16.57 0.31 15.13
C ARG A 220 17.91 -0.35 14.84
N THR A 221 17.91 -1.67 14.63
CA THR A 221 19.13 -2.42 14.29
C THR A 221 19.82 -1.86 13.04
N TYR A 222 19.07 -1.49 12.00
CA TYR A 222 19.64 -0.87 10.81
C TYR A 222 20.31 0.48 11.09
N ARG A 223 19.69 1.37 11.88
CA ARG A 223 20.28 2.66 12.27
C ARG A 223 21.56 2.49 13.10
N ASP A 224 21.56 1.52 14.01
CA ASP A 224 22.72 1.21 14.84
C ASP A 224 23.90 0.70 13.98
N HIS A 225 23.62 -0.11 12.95
CA HIS A 225 24.64 -0.53 11.99
C HIS A 225 25.16 0.63 11.12
N GLU A 226 24.29 1.54 10.67
CA GLU A 226 24.70 2.69 9.85
C GLU A 226 25.58 3.66 10.64
N THR A 227 25.23 3.95 11.90
CA THR A 227 26.05 4.79 12.79
C THR A 227 27.39 4.16 13.12
N ALA A 228 27.45 2.85 13.39
CA ALA A 228 28.71 2.14 13.62
C ALA A 228 29.63 2.14 12.38
N THR A 229 29.05 1.97 11.18
CA THR A 229 29.79 2.00 9.92
C THR A 229 30.31 3.41 9.60
N ALA A 230 29.51 4.44 9.88
CA ALA A 230 29.92 5.83 9.72
C ALA A 230 31.07 6.21 10.66
N ALA A 231 31.04 5.75 11.92
CA ALA A 231 32.11 5.96 12.90
C ALA A 231 33.43 5.27 12.47
N ALA A 232 33.36 4.03 11.99
CA ALA A 232 34.53 3.30 11.50
C ALA A 232 35.19 3.98 10.28
N LEU A 233 34.39 4.54 9.37
CA LEU A 233 34.88 5.28 8.21
C LEU A 233 35.52 6.62 8.58
N THR A 234 35.14 7.22 9.70
CA THR A 234 35.75 8.49 10.15
C THR A 234 37.10 8.28 10.82
N ASP A 235 37.32 7.14 11.47
CA ASP A 235 38.58 6.78 12.14
C ASP A 235 39.69 6.45 11.12
N VAL A 236 39.35 5.69 10.07
CA VAL A 236 40.29 5.35 8.96
C VAL A 236 40.78 6.58 8.19
N ARG A 237 40.01 7.68 8.19
CA ARG A 237 40.39 8.93 7.50
C ARG A 237 41.29 9.85 8.33
N ARG A 238 41.50 9.54 9.61
CA ARG A 238 42.34 10.33 10.55
C ARG A 238 43.70 9.70 10.86
N SER A 239 43.89 8.44 10.51
CA SER A 239 45.16 7.70 10.55
C SER A 239 45.90 7.80 9.21
#